data_AF-A0AAW0ZYK8-F1
#
_entry.id   AF-A0AAW0ZYK8-F1
#
_cell.length_a   1.000
_cell.length_b   1.000
_cell.length_c   1.000
_cell.angle_alpha   90.00
_cell.angle_beta   90.00
_cell.angle_gamma   90.00
#
_symmetry.space_group_name_H-M   'P 1'
#
loop_
_entity.id
_entity.type
_entity.pdbx_description
1 polymer ?
#
loop_
_entity_poly.entity_id
_entity_poly.type
_entity_poly.pdbx_seq_one_letter_code
_entity_poly.pdbx_strand_id
1 'polypeptide(L)'
;MAKDPSNETVLSYYDCLLRASDVALLQGPHWLNDVIIGFYFEYLNETLNKNGKKEIYFISPELTQLLKMTDSSQYNIFLDPLNVSECKCIFFPLNNCDRKDAAGGSHWSLLIFCKQDKTCYHFDSSKGYNDCPQQDNGYDCGVYVLSLADVITKHVLKTGRIDGCNYNQIKKLVHAKRTELLNLINDLKCKSNVDK
;
A
#
# COMPACT_ATOMS: atom_id res chain seq x y z
N MET A 1 2.62 1.90 36.48
CA MET A 1 2.88 2.53 35.17
C MET A 1 1.56 2.65 34.44
N ALA A 2 1.13 3.87 34.09
CA ALA A 2 -0.09 4.04 33.28
C ALA A 2 0.13 3.41 31.90
N LYS A 3 -0.84 2.65 31.39
CA LYS A 3 -0.81 2.17 30.00
C LYS A 3 -0.84 3.39 29.10
N ASP A 4 0.14 3.51 28.20
CA ASP A 4 0.14 4.53 27.17
C ASP A 4 -1.02 4.26 26.20
N PRO A 5 -2.04 5.16 26.12
CA PRO A 5 -3.20 4.95 25.25
C PRO A 5 -2.84 4.93 23.77
N SER A 6 -1.69 5.48 23.37
CA SER A 6 -1.23 5.45 21.97
C SER A 6 -0.85 4.03 21.50
N ASN A 7 -0.44 3.16 22.43
CA ASN A 7 0.02 1.81 22.13
C ASN A 7 -1.10 0.76 22.18
N GLU A 8 -2.34 1.18 22.41
CA GLU A 8 -3.51 0.30 22.43
C GLU A 8 -3.78 -0.27 21.04
N THR A 9 -4.01 -1.59 20.97
CA THR A 9 -4.40 -2.26 19.73
C THR A 9 -5.82 -1.86 19.33
N VAL A 10 -5.96 -1.31 18.12
CA VAL A 10 -7.25 -0.94 17.52
C VAL A 10 -7.80 -2.08 16.66
N LEU A 11 -6.95 -2.71 15.84
CA LEU A 11 -7.34 -3.77 14.91
C LEU A 11 -6.18 -4.76 14.74
N SER A 12 -6.50 -6.05 14.75
CA SER A 12 -5.62 -7.12 14.27
C SER A 12 -6.29 -7.70 13.03
N TYR A 13 -5.63 -7.60 11.87
CA TYR A 13 -6.16 -8.05 10.59
C TYR A 13 -5.07 -8.83 9.84
N TYR A 14 -5.18 -10.16 9.83
CA TYR A 14 -4.14 -11.05 9.32
C TYR A 14 -2.77 -10.71 9.93
N ASP A 15 -1.76 -10.44 9.10
CA ASP A 15 -0.39 -10.11 9.53
C ASP A 15 -0.23 -8.65 9.98
N CYS A 16 -1.29 -7.84 9.90
CA CYS A 16 -1.27 -6.42 10.27
C CYS A 16 -1.85 -6.17 11.66
N LEU A 17 -1.12 -5.40 12.47
CA LEU A 17 -1.55 -4.94 13.79
C LEU A 17 -1.56 -3.42 13.84
N LEU A 18 -2.74 -2.82 13.93
CA LEU A 18 -2.92 -1.37 14.00
C LEU A 18 -3.08 -0.95 15.45
N ARG A 19 -2.29 0.04 15.86
CA ARG A 19 -2.38 0.70 17.15
C ARG A 19 -3.11 2.03 17.04
N ALA A 20 -3.52 2.58 18.17
CA ALA A 20 -4.19 3.88 18.22
C ALA A 20 -3.32 4.99 17.59
N SER A 21 -2.00 4.94 17.80
CA SER A 21 -1.04 5.84 17.16
C SER A 21 -1.06 5.78 15.63
N ASP A 22 -1.21 4.58 15.05
CA ASP A 22 -1.23 4.40 13.59
C ASP A 22 -2.52 4.98 13.01
N VAL A 23 -3.65 4.66 13.63
CA VAL A 23 -4.97 5.13 13.19
C VAL A 23 -5.11 6.64 13.33
N ALA A 24 -4.46 7.25 14.33
CA ALA A 24 -4.42 8.70 14.49
C ALA A 24 -3.78 9.41 13.28
N LEU A 25 -2.86 8.77 12.54
CA LEU A 25 -2.25 9.35 11.34
C LEU A 25 -3.27 9.57 10.20
N LEU A 26 -4.43 8.92 10.24
CA LEU A 26 -5.50 9.16 9.27
C LEU A 26 -6.28 10.45 9.54
N GLN A 27 -6.11 11.06 10.71
CA GLN A 27 -6.80 12.30 11.09
C GLN A 27 -5.88 13.50 10.90
N GLY A 28 -6.20 14.38 9.94
CA GLY A 28 -5.42 15.60 9.70
C GLY A 28 -4.21 15.41 8.77
N PRO A 29 -3.27 16.39 8.75
CA PRO A 29 -2.20 16.46 7.76
C PRO A 29 -0.96 15.64 8.16
N HIS A 30 -1.16 14.36 8.47
CA HIS A 30 -0.07 13.47 8.91
C HIS A 30 0.39 12.54 7.80
N TRP A 31 1.68 12.24 7.77
CA TRP A 31 2.23 11.20 6.89
C TRP A 31 1.68 9.83 7.28
N LEU A 32 1.33 9.03 6.28
CA LEU A 32 1.05 7.62 6.52
C LEU A 32 2.36 6.90 6.79
N ASN A 33 2.35 6.03 7.80
CA ASN A 33 3.46 5.11 8.05
C ASN A 33 3.30 3.82 7.22
N ASP A 34 4.32 2.98 7.33
CA ASP A 34 4.35 1.62 6.79
C ASP A 34 3.16 0.78 7.28
N VAL A 35 2.81 0.84 8.56
CA VAL A 35 1.70 0.05 9.14
C VAL A 35 0.37 0.31 8.42
N ILE A 36 0.02 1.57 8.16
CA ILE A 36 -1.23 1.92 7.46
C ILE A 36 -1.20 1.49 6.00
N ILE A 37 -0.06 1.65 5.31
CA ILE A 37 0.09 1.23 3.91
C ILE A 37 0.04 -0.28 3.80
N GLY A 38 0.77 -0.99 4.65
CA GLY A 38 0.80 -2.45 4.75
C GLY A 38 -0.58 -3.02 5.04
N PHE A 39 -1.29 -2.47 6.04
CA PHE A 39 -2.69 -2.83 6.33
C PHE A 39 -3.57 -2.73 5.09
N TYR A 40 -3.51 -1.62 4.35
CA TYR A 40 -4.39 -1.46 3.21
C TYR A 40 -4.03 -2.40 2.05
N PHE A 41 -2.74 -2.65 1.84
CA PHE A 41 -2.26 -3.59 0.82
C PHE A 41 -2.67 -5.03 1.17
N GLU A 42 -2.60 -5.41 2.45
CA GLU A 42 -3.09 -6.67 2.97
C GLU A 42 -4.60 -6.82 2.76
N TYR A 43 -5.37 -5.78 3.09
CA TYR A 43 -6.81 -5.74 2.83
C TYR A 43 -7.16 -5.94 1.35
N LEU A 44 -6.41 -5.33 0.43
CA LEU A 44 -6.61 -5.51 -1.01
C LEU A 44 -6.27 -6.93 -1.46
N ASN A 45 -5.15 -7.51 -0.98
CA ASN A 45 -4.79 -8.90 -1.26
C ASN A 45 -5.93 -9.85 -0.86
N GLU A 46 -6.42 -9.73 0.37
CA GLU A 46 -7.47 -10.58 0.91
C GLU A 46 -8.84 -10.35 0.27
N THR A 47 -9.11 -9.14 -0.21
CA THR A 47 -10.38 -8.84 -0.88
C THR A 47 -10.41 -9.35 -2.32
N LEU A 48 -9.28 -9.29 -3.03
CA LEU A 48 -9.21 -9.58 -4.46
C LEU A 48 -8.90 -11.05 -4.76
N ASN A 49 -8.19 -11.74 -3.87
CA ASN A 49 -7.66 -13.08 -4.14
C ASN A 49 -8.43 -14.22 -3.44
N LYS A 50 -9.68 -13.97 -3.03
CA LYS A 50 -10.54 -14.92 -2.26
C LYS A 50 -10.73 -16.31 -2.88
N ASN A 51 -10.54 -16.43 -4.20
CA ASN A 51 -10.73 -17.70 -4.92
C ASN A 51 -9.41 -18.38 -5.31
N GLY A 52 -8.30 -18.02 -4.66
CA GLY A 52 -6.97 -18.61 -4.91
C GLY A 52 -6.28 -18.14 -6.19
N LYS A 53 -7.00 -17.45 -7.08
CA LYS A 53 -6.42 -16.87 -8.30
C LYS A 53 -5.83 -15.49 -7.99
N LYS A 54 -4.50 -15.41 -7.88
CA LYS A 54 -3.78 -14.16 -7.65
C LYS A 54 -3.49 -13.44 -8.96
N GLU A 55 -4.42 -12.64 -9.47
CA GLU A 55 -4.16 -11.83 -10.68
C GLU A 55 -3.30 -10.60 -10.36
N ILE A 56 -3.44 -10.04 -9.17
CA ILE A 56 -2.69 -8.88 -8.68
C ILE A 56 -2.21 -9.21 -7.26
N TYR A 57 -0.99 -8.77 -6.94
CA TYR A 57 -0.43 -8.93 -5.61
C TYR A 57 0.20 -7.65 -5.10
N PHE A 58 -0.06 -7.34 -3.84
CA PHE A 58 0.47 -6.18 -3.14
C PHE A 58 1.54 -6.64 -2.15
N ILE A 59 2.76 -6.15 -2.32
CA ILE A 59 3.90 -6.46 -1.46
C ILE A 59 3.91 -5.49 -0.29
N SER A 60 4.15 -5.97 0.93
CA SER A 60 4.19 -5.11 2.10
C SER A 60 5.35 -4.09 2.04
N PRO A 61 5.26 -2.95 2.75
CA PRO A 61 6.35 -1.99 2.82
C PRO A 61 7.67 -2.60 3.35
N GLU A 62 7.60 -3.47 4.34
CA GLU A 62 8.76 -4.12 4.95
C GLU A 62 9.46 -5.04 3.96
N LEU A 63 8.70 -5.85 3.23
CA LEU A 63 9.26 -6.71 2.19
C LEU A 63 9.79 -5.90 1.00
N THR A 64 9.13 -4.80 0.65
CA THR A 64 9.63 -3.90 -0.39
C THR A 64 10.96 -3.27 -0.01
N GLN A 65 11.10 -2.82 1.24
CA GLN A 65 12.36 -2.32 1.77
C GLN A 65 13.42 -3.43 1.81
N LEU A 66 13.06 -4.65 2.22
CA LEU A 66 13.97 -5.78 2.23
C LEU A 66 14.53 -6.08 0.83
N LEU A 67 13.67 -6.08 -0.20
CA LEU A 67 14.10 -6.28 -1.59
C LEU A 67 14.99 -5.13 -2.09
N LYS A 68 14.67 -3.89 -1.72
CA LYS A 68 15.49 -2.71 -2.05
C LYS A 68 16.92 -2.83 -1.51
N MET A 69 17.09 -3.42 -0.33
CA MET A 69 18.39 -3.52 0.36
C MET A 69 19.15 -4.83 0.09
N THR A 70 18.54 -5.74 -0.67
CA THR A 70 19.06 -7.08 -0.97
C THR A 70 19.55 -7.16 -2.42
N ASP A 71 20.55 -8.01 -2.68
CA ASP A 71 20.99 -8.29 -4.04
C ASP A 71 19.90 -9.01 -4.85
N SER A 72 19.77 -8.65 -6.13
CA SER A 72 18.75 -9.20 -7.02
C SER A 72 18.80 -10.74 -7.18
N SER A 73 19.97 -11.36 -6.99
CA SER A 73 20.12 -12.82 -7.03
C SER A 73 19.39 -13.56 -5.91
N GLN A 74 18.97 -12.83 -4.86
CA GLN A 74 18.28 -13.39 -3.70
C GLN A 74 16.78 -13.09 -3.68
N TYR A 75 16.24 -12.39 -4.69
CA TYR A 75 14.82 -12.00 -4.70
C TYR A 75 13.87 -13.20 -4.66
N ASN A 76 14.24 -14.30 -5.31
CA ASN A 76 13.48 -15.53 -5.32
C ASN A 76 13.26 -16.11 -3.91
N ILE A 77 14.24 -15.95 -2.99
CA ILE A 77 14.12 -16.41 -1.59
C ILE A 77 12.89 -15.80 -0.90
N PHE A 78 12.56 -14.55 -1.22
CA PHE A 78 11.45 -13.84 -0.60
C PHE A 78 10.17 -13.86 -1.45
N LEU A 79 10.29 -13.90 -2.77
CA LEU A 79 9.14 -13.83 -3.67
C LEU A 79 8.52 -15.20 -3.98
N ASP A 80 9.31 -16.28 -4.02
CA ASP A 80 8.81 -17.62 -4.32
C ASP A 80 7.76 -18.10 -3.30
N PRO A 81 7.95 -17.91 -1.97
CA PRO A 81 6.95 -18.32 -0.97
C PRO A 81 5.59 -17.63 -1.12
N LEU A 82 5.54 -16.45 -1.75
CA LEU A 82 4.30 -15.70 -1.94
C LEU A 82 3.44 -16.26 -3.08
N ASN A 83 4.00 -17.19 -3.87
CA ASN A 83 3.38 -17.76 -5.06
C ASN A 83 2.85 -16.68 -6.02
N VAL A 84 3.65 -15.63 -6.22
CA VAL A 84 3.29 -14.51 -7.11
C VAL A 84 3.63 -14.78 -8.57
N SER A 85 4.08 -15.99 -8.90
CA SER A 85 4.49 -16.43 -10.26
C SER A 85 3.38 -16.21 -11.30
N GLU A 86 2.12 -16.42 -10.91
CA GLU A 86 0.94 -16.29 -11.76
C GLU A 86 0.33 -14.87 -11.80
N CYS A 87 0.82 -13.94 -10.99
CA CYS A 87 0.29 -12.58 -10.94
C CYS A 87 0.61 -11.81 -12.23
N LYS A 88 -0.38 -11.08 -12.75
CA LYS A 88 -0.22 -10.18 -13.90
C LYS A 88 0.63 -8.97 -13.53
N CYS A 89 0.30 -8.34 -12.40
CA CYS A 89 1.06 -7.20 -11.88
C CYS A 89 1.30 -7.33 -10.37
N ILE A 90 2.45 -6.83 -9.93
CA ILE A 90 2.89 -6.83 -8.53
C ILE A 90 3.16 -5.37 -8.12
N PHE A 91 2.57 -4.95 -7.00
CA PHE A 91 2.61 -3.59 -6.49
C PHE A 91 3.56 -3.50 -5.30
N PHE A 92 4.45 -2.51 -5.32
CA PHE A 92 5.48 -2.29 -4.30
C PHE A 92 5.39 -0.83 -3.81
N PRO A 93 5.05 -0.58 -2.53
CA PRO A 93 5.13 0.74 -1.95
C PRO A 93 6.58 1.06 -1.62
N LEU A 94 7.18 1.99 -2.37
CA LEU A 94 8.56 2.42 -2.21
C LEU A 94 8.68 3.55 -1.19
N ASN A 95 9.69 3.43 -0.33
CA ASN A 95 10.11 4.50 0.57
C ASN A 95 11.52 4.99 0.22
N ASN A 96 11.77 6.29 0.35
CA ASN A 96 13.09 6.88 0.12
C ASN A 96 14.09 6.70 1.30
N CYS A 97 13.76 5.90 2.32
CA CYS A 97 14.70 5.55 3.37
C CYS A 97 15.84 4.68 2.79
N ASP A 98 17.07 5.20 2.85
CA ASP A 98 18.28 4.49 2.40
C ASP A 98 19.11 3.95 3.58
N ARG A 99 18.68 4.20 4.81
CA ARG A 99 19.38 3.73 6.01
C ARG A 99 19.02 2.28 6.30
N LYS A 100 20.02 1.49 6.71
CA LYS A 100 19.87 0.07 7.10
C LYS A 100 19.66 -0.13 8.60
N ASP A 101 20.07 0.85 9.40
CA ASP A 101 20.25 0.77 10.84
C ASP A 101 19.28 1.65 11.63
N ALA A 102 18.43 2.42 10.94
CA ALA A 102 17.47 3.31 11.58
C ALA A 102 16.18 3.45 10.76
N ALA A 103 15.05 3.49 11.46
CA ALA A 103 13.78 3.89 10.88
C ALA A 103 13.87 5.30 10.28
N GLY A 104 13.13 5.55 9.22
CA GLY A 104 13.18 6.81 8.51
C GLY A 104 12.44 6.76 7.18
N GLY A 105 12.76 7.73 6.32
CA GLY A 105 11.99 7.99 5.11
C GLY A 105 11.11 9.21 5.26
N SER A 106 10.98 9.96 4.18
CA SER A 106 10.16 11.17 4.10
C SER A 106 9.18 11.15 2.95
N HIS A 107 9.21 10.12 2.10
CA HIS A 107 8.40 10.10 0.90
C HIS A 107 8.03 8.67 0.47
N TRP A 108 6.77 8.52 0.06
CA TRP A 108 6.23 7.29 -0.51
C TRP A 108 5.96 7.46 -2.00
N SER A 109 6.28 6.43 -2.77
CA SER A 109 5.92 6.31 -4.19
C SER A 109 5.48 4.87 -4.48
N LEU A 110 4.89 4.62 -5.66
CA LEU A 110 4.38 3.31 -6.02
C LEU A 110 5.14 2.77 -7.24
N LEU A 111 5.69 1.57 -7.12
CA LEU A 111 6.26 0.83 -8.23
C LEU A 111 5.34 -0.35 -8.56
N ILE A 112 5.05 -0.55 -9.84
CA ILE A 112 4.24 -1.67 -10.31
C ILE A 112 5.03 -2.41 -11.38
N PHE A 113 5.27 -3.69 -11.17
CA PHE A 113 5.84 -4.57 -12.17
C PHE A 113 4.73 -5.37 -12.84
N CYS A 114 4.55 -5.19 -14.15
CA CYS A 114 3.61 -6.00 -14.93
C CYS A 114 4.37 -7.04 -15.77
N LYS A 115 4.03 -8.31 -15.56
CA LYS A 115 4.76 -9.45 -16.09
C LYS A 115 4.57 -9.65 -17.57
N GLN A 116 3.36 -9.40 -18.07
CA GLN A 116 3.03 -9.58 -19.48
C GLN A 116 3.95 -8.73 -20.37
N ASP A 117 4.20 -7.49 -19.94
CA ASP A 117 4.96 -6.51 -20.69
C ASP A 117 6.40 -6.37 -20.16
N LYS A 118 6.75 -7.13 -19.11
CA LYS A 118 8.03 -7.07 -18.37
C LYS A 118 8.47 -5.64 -18.03
N THR A 119 7.50 -4.79 -17.69
CA THR A 119 7.70 -3.35 -17.53
C THR A 119 7.41 -2.92 -16.10
N CYS A 120 8.28 -2.05 -15.59
CA CYS A 120 8.11 -1.37 -14.32
C CYS A 120 7.52 0.02 -14.55
N TYR A 121 6.38 0.30 -13.91
CA TYR A 121 5.74 1.61 -13.91
C TYR A 121 5.96 2.24 -12.54
N HIS A 122 6.60 3.41 -12.50
CA HIS A 122 6.82 4.15 -11.27
C HIS A 122 5.92 5.37 -11.23
N PHE A 123 5.17 5.52 -10.14
CA PHE A 123 4.26 6.62 -9.89
C PHE A 123 4.73 7.38 -8.65
N ASP A 124 5.05 8.67 -8.86
CA ASP A 124 5.58 9.55 -7.83
C ASP A 124 4.75 10.84 -7.79
N SER A 125 3.98 10.99 -6.72
CA SER A 125 3.15 12.17 -6.52
C SER A 125 3.95 13.44 -6.19
N SER A 126 5.26 13.34 -6.03
CA SER A 126 6.17 14.44 -5.76
C SER A 126 7.13 14.65 -6.92
N LYS A 127 7.48 15.92 -7.16
CA LYS A 127 8.58 16.37 -8.05
C LYS A 127 8.35 16.31 -9.56
N GLY A 128 7.17 15.91 -10.05
CA GLY A 128 6.80 16.06 -11.46
C GLY A 128 7.72 15.34 -12.45
N TYR A 129 8.46 14.32 -12.01
CA TYR A 129 9.42 13.60 -12.84
C TYR A 129 8.75 12.57 -13.77
N ASN A 130 7.50 12.21 -13.50
CA ASN A 130 6.68 11.28 -14.28
C ASN A 130 5.27 11.87 -14.51
N ASP A 131 4.63 11.45 -15.61
CA ASP A 131 3.26 11.84 -15.97
C ASP A 131 2.25 11.09 -15.10
N CYS A 132 2.22 11.44 -13.81
CA CYS A 132 1.26 10.91 -12.84
C CYS A 132 0.67 12.03 -11.98
N PRO A 133 -0.48 11.78 -11.31
CA PRO A 133 -1.11 12.76 -10.44
C PRO A 133 -0.16 13.28 -9.36
N GLN A 134 0.04 14.60 -9.35
CA GLN A 134 0.91 15.29 -8.40
C GLN A 134 0.12 15.76 -7.18
N GLN A 135 0.73 15.61 -6.00
CA GLN A 135 0.15 16.06 -4.73
C GLN A 135 0.15 17.59 -4.61
N ASP A 136 -0.89 18.13 -3.97
CA ASP A 136 -1.05 19.57 -3.74
C ASP A 136 -0.56 20.02 -2.34
N ASN A 137 -0.03 19.09 -1.53
CA ASN A 137 0.43 19.33 -0.17
C ASN A 137 1.69 18.50 0.18
N GLY A 138 2.25 18.67 1.37
CA GLY A 138 3.49 18.02 1.79
C GLY A 138 3.34 16.68 2.53
N TYR A 139 2.14 16.10 2.59
CA TYR A 139 1.88 14.96 3.50
C TYR A 139 1.02 13.82 2.94
N ASP A 140 0.43 13.97 1.76
CA ASP A 140 -0.46 12.96 1.18
C ASP A 140 0.22 11.94 0.25
N CYS A 141 1.56 11.91 0.15
CA CYS A 141 2.25 10.97 -0.76
C CYS A 141 1.84 9.51 -0.54
N GLY A 142 1.69 9.08 0.72
CA GLY A 142 1.16 7.76 1.06
C GLY A 142 -0.31 7.58 0.64
N VAL A 143 -1.14 8.62 0.74
CA VAL A 143 -2.55 8.58 0.31
C VAL A 143 -2.66 8.46 -1.21
N TYR A 144 -1.75 9.11 -1.95
CA TYR A 144 -1.64 8.93 -3.41
C TYR A 144 -1.26 7.49 -3.78
N VAL A 145 -0.32 6.86 -3.06
CA VAL A 145 0.03 5.44 -3.26
C VAL A 145 -1.21 4.55 -3.13
N LEU A 146 -2.00 4.72 -2.07
CA LEU A 146 -3.21 3.91 -1.86
C LEU A 146 -4.30 4.19 -2.91
N SER A 147 -4.47 5.44 -3.32
CA SER A 147 -5.47 5.83 -4.32
C SER A 147 -5.10 5.36 -5.73
N LEU A 148 -3.82 5.41 -6.09
CA LEU A 148 -3.29 4.88 -7.34
C LEU A 148 -3.43 3.36 -7.39
N ALA A 149 -3.11 2.68 -6.28
CA ALA A 149 -3.33 1.24 -6.15
C ALA A 149 -4.77 0.85 -6.48
N ASP A 150 -5.77 1.55 -5.93
CA ASP A 150 -7.19 1.28 -6.23
C ASP A 150 -7.53 1.44 -7.71
N VAL A 151 -7.16 2.57 -8.29
CA VAL A 151 -7.55 2.93 -9.66
C VAL A 151 -6.89 1.99 -10.67
N ILE A 152 -5.59 1.74 -10.51
CA ILE A 152 -4.83 0.87 -11.41
C ILE A 152 -5.30 -0.57 -11.27
N THR A 153 -5.58 -1.03 -10.05
CA THR A 153 -6.10 -2.39 -9.83
C THR A 153 -7.43 -2.60 -10.53
N LYS A 154 -8.39 -1.68 -10.37
CA LYS A 154 -9.68 -1.75 -11.06
C LYS A 154 -9.51 -1.77 -12.58
N HIS A 155 -8.58 -0.98 -13.11
CA HIS A 155 -8.29 -0.92 -14.54
C HIS A 155 -7.63 -2.20 -15.07
N VAL A 156 -6.61 -2.71 -14.40
CA VAL A 156 -5.88 -3.92 -14.78
C VAL A 156 -6.79 -5.15 -14.72
N LEU A 157 -7.65 -5.27 -13.71
CA LEU A 157 -8.62 -6.36 -13.63
C LEU A 157 -9.63 -6.32 -14.80
N LYS A 158 -9.96 -5.14 -15.31
CA LYS A 158 -10.88 -4.97 -16.44
C LYS A 158 -10.21 -5.16 -17.80
N THR A 159 -8.97 -4.71 -17.97
CA THR A 159 -8.32 -4.58 -19.29
C THR A 159 -7.12 -5.50 -19.50
N GLY A 160 -6.58 -6.07 -18.42
CA GLY A 160 -5.40 -6.91 -18.40
C GLY A 160 -4.06 -6.17 -18.44
N ARG A 161 -4.05 -4.84 -18.60
CA ARG A 161 -2.82 -4.03 -18.73
C ARG A 161 -2.92 -2.69 -18.01
N ILE A 162 -1.80 -2.02 -17.77
CA ILE A 162 -1.80 -0.67 -17.17
C ILE A 162 -2.11 0.42 -18.21
N ASP A 163 -1.66 0.23 -19.46
CA ASP A 163 -1.79 1.24 -20.50
C ASP A 163 -3.24 1.72 -20.66
N GLY A 164 -3.39 3.03 -20.83
CA GLY A 164 -4.71 3.68 -20.94
C GLY A 164 -5.47 3.83 -19.61
N CYS A 165 -4.85 3.55 -18.46
CA CYS A 165 -5.45 3.84 -17.16
C CYS A 165 -5.67 5.35 -17.00
N ASN A 166 -6.87 5.74 -16.58
CA ASN A 166 -7.24 7.13 -16.40
C ASN A 166 -7.09 7.55 -14.93
N TYR A 167 -6.23 8.54 -14.68
CA TYR A 167 -5.92 9.03 -13.35
C TYR A 167 -6.64 10.32 -12.95
N ASN A 168 -7.54 10.85 -13.79
CA ASN A 168 -8.17 12.17 -13.59
C ASN A 168 -8.95 12.27 -12.28
N GLN A 169 -9.41 11.14 -11.73
CA GLN A 169 -10.17 11.10 -10.49
C GLN A 169 -9.30 11.00 -9.24
N ILE A 170 -7.98 10.80 -9.35
CA ILE A 170 -7.10 10.54 -8.21
C ILE A 170 -7.15 11.67 -7.18
N LYS A 171 -7.09 12.94 -7.61
CA LYS A 171 -7.16 14.08 -6.68
C LYS A 171 -8.43 14.04 -5.82
N LYS A 172 -9.58 13.73 -6.42
CA LYS A 172 -10.85 13.58 -5.70
C LYS A 172 -10.80 12.41 -4.71
N LEU A 173 -10.25 11.28 -5.12
CA LEU A 173 -10.15 10.08 -4.27
C LEU A 173 -9.23 10.31 -3.07
N VAL A 174 -8.09 10.98 -3.26
CA VAL A 174 -7.13 11.30 -2.19
C VAL A 174 -7.80 12.06 -1.05
N HIS A 175 -8.68 13.01 -1.35
CA HIS A 175 -9.40 13.77 -0.31
C HIS A 175 -10.37 12.92 0.53
N ALA A 176 -10.93 11.85 -0.04
CA ALA A 176 -11.85 10.95 0.66
C ALA A 176 -11.12 9.79 1.35
N LYS A 177 -9.94 9.42 0.85
CA LYS A 177 -9.26 8.16 1.18
C LYS A 177 -8.97 7.96 2.66
N ARG A 178 -8.60 9.03 3.38
CA ARG A 178 -8.37 8.99 4.83
C ARG A 178 -9.64 8.59 5.59
N THR A 179 -10.77 9.21 5.23
CA THR A 179 -12.09 8.89 5.81
C THR A 179 -12.53 7.48 5.44
N GLU A 180 -12.31 7.06 4.18
CA GLU A 180 -12.60 5.69 3.75
C GLU A 180 -11.83 4.65 4.56
N LEU A 181 -10.53 4.87 4.81
CA LEU A 181 -9.71 3.98 5.63
C LEU A 181 -10.18 3.91 7.08
N LEU A 182 -10.55 5.05 7.67
CA LEU A 182 -11.11 5.08 9.02
C LEU A 182 -12.41 4.27 9.12
N ASN A 183 -13.32 4.45 8.15
CA ASN A 183 -14.57 3.70 8.10
C ASN A 183 -14.30 2.21 7.93
N LEU A 184 -13.38 1.83 7.03
CA LEU A 184 -12.97 0.44 6.84
C LEU A 184 -12.43 -0.20 8.12
N ILE A 185 -11.53 0.48 8.83
CA ILE A 185 -10.96 -0.02 10.09
C ILE A 185 -12.07 -0.23 11.13
N ASN A 186 -13.02 0.70 11.24
CA ASN A 186 -14.16 0.58 12.15
C ASN A 186 -15.06 -0.60 11.77
N ASP A 187 -15.37 -0.76 10.48
CA ASP A 187 -16.21 -1.87 9.99
C ASP A 187 -15.56 -3.23 10.27
N LEU A 188 -14.25 -3.36 10.04
CA LEU A 188 -13.50 -4.59 10.33
C LEU A 188 -13.40 -4.86 11.84
N LYS A 189 -13.24 -3.81 12.65
CA LYS A 189 -13.26 -3.92 14.12
C LYS A 189 -14.62 -4.40 14.63
N CYS A 190 -15.73 -3.92 14.05
CA CYS A 190 -17.06 -4.40 14.40
C CYS A 190 -17.24 -5.88 14.06
N LYS A 191 -16.79 -6.34 12.89
CA LYS A 191 -16.89 -7.75 12.48
C LYS A 191 -16.08 -8.69 13.36
N SER A 192 -14.84 -8.32 13.66
CA SER A 192 -13.94 -9.13 14.51
C SER A 192 -14.38 -9.22 15.99
N ASN A 193 -15.29 -8.37 16.43
CA ASN A 193 -15.94 -8.48 17.76
C ASN A 193 -17.23 -9.31 17.74
N VAL A 194 -17.82 -9.56 16.57
CA VAL A 194 -19.02 -10.41 16.42
C VAL A 194 -18.65 -11.89 16.32
N ASP A 195 -17.45 -12.20 15.81
CA ASP A 195 -16.93 -13.56 15.67
C ASP A 195 -16.17 -14.08 16.93
N LYS A 196 -16.23 -13.34 18.05
CA LYS A 196 -15.69 -13.73 19.36
C LYS A 196 -16.81 -14.10 20.33
#